data_AF-A0A6G0HKN6-F1
#
_entry.id   AF-A0A6G0HKN6-F1
#
_cell.length_a   1.000
_cell.length_b   1.000
_cell.length_c   1.000
_cell.angle_alpha   90.00
_cell.angle_beta   90.00
_cell.angle_gamma   90.00
#
_symmetry.space_group_name_H-M   'P 1'
#
loop_
_entity.id
_entity.type
_entity.pdbx_description
1 polymer ?
#
loop_
_entity_poly.entity_id
_entity_poly.type
_entity_poly.pdbx_seq_one_letter_code
_entity_poly.pdbx_strand_id
1 'polypeptide(L)'
;MGRYFHSEVDIKSPWHQVLAAFWQRYPNLYSAHVLTEDVLYRGVTPSNHLLSRRLLTKTNRLPGWAECIFLTHMARAVYVLEDSIVDLHTHTFTTKTWNLNHNTLMMVVERCSFEEDHSQPWTKLRRGACISSAVYGLARPIQEFGLARFKSNQDKAMKGLEYALSKIQKRLLTTAIAHGNSSWLACFHHDDAFKYRAYTFTYVLLFPVAFLCNVAAVAVFFLQSHRRNSASCVIMMNLALSDGSFSLTLPLRLAYYFMGGVWKFPDWLCRLCVYGFYVNLYTSILFLTLLSVLRWLAVSKPLRHRSLATPTRTSLVCLGVWLFVGVSSAPFLSHGVEMRDGLPRCFEPSSPSSWERVLILNYVAVVLGFLLPFLTIIICYSRLIQRLTVRSSIHGNSSSSSARRRNRRRSVHLVTMVTVTFLFCFLPYHVIRSLHLHAVCSKWSCGVLLALQRAVVVTLCLAASNSVVNPLLYYYSTRTFRNNMRDAHSSLLSSRGGSLRTGLSLRRRNTT
;
A
#
# COMPACT_ATOMS: atom_id res chain seq x y z
N MET A 1 28.74 -36.82 -36.48
CA MET A 1 27.27 -36.71 -36.65
C MET A 1 26.65 -36.41 -35.29
N GLY A 2 25.81 -35.37 -35.17
CA GLY A 2 25.14 -35.05 -33.90
C GLY A 2 24.03 -36.05 -33.59
N ARG A 3 23.61 -36.14 -32.31
CA ARG A 3 22.44 -36.95 -31.95
C ARG A 3 21.16 -36.21 -32.27
N TYR A 4 20.24 -36.92 -32.92
CA TYR A 4 18.95 -36.40 -33.32
C TYR A 4 17.84 -36.91 -32.40
N PHE A 5 16.95 -36.01 -32.01
CA PHE A 5 15.72 -36.31 -31.28
C PHE A 5 14.53 -35.81 -32.09
N HIS A 6 13.46 -36.60 -32.12
CA HIS A 6 12.20 -36.22 -32.72
C HIS A 6 11.04 -36.68 -31.83
N SER A 7 10.02 -35.83 -31.68
CA SER A 7 8.78 -36.17 -30.98
C SER A 7 7.60 -35.39 -31.54
N GLU A 8 6.45 -36.02 -31.60
CA GLU A 8 5.17 -35.41 -31.93
C GLU A 8 4.22 -35.54 -30.72
N VAL A 9 3.56 -34.44 -30.34
CA VAL A 9 2.65 -34.38 -29.20
C VAL A 9 1.46 -33.49 -29.55
N ASP A 10 0.25 -33.91 -29.17
CA ASP A 10 -0.94 -33.08 -29.32
C ASP A 10 -1.19 -32.25 -28.05
N ILE A 11 -1.28 -30.94 -28.21
CA ILE A 11 -1.68 -30.01 -27.15
C ILE A 11 -3.18 -29.80 -27.25
N LYS A 12 -3.91 -30.16 -26.19
CA LYS A 12 -5.39 -30.06 -26.12
C LYS A 12 -5.90 -28.63 -25.95
N SER A 13 -5.42 -27.71 -26.77
CA SER A 13 -5.79 -26.30 -26.81
C SER A 13 -5.74 -25.77 -28.25
N PRO A 14 -6.57 -24.79 -28.62
CA PRO A 14 -6.54 -24.17 -29.95
C PRO A 14 -5.21 -23.48 -30.26
N TRP A 15 -4.81 -23.48 -31.53
CA TRP A 15 -3.52 -22.95 -32.01
C TRP A 15 -3.23 -21.53 -31.55
N HIS A 16 -4.23 -20.64 -31.66
CA HIS A 16 -4.08 -19.24 -31.24
C HIS A 16 -3.80 -19.09 -29.74
N GLN A 17 -4.36 -19.96 -28.88
CA GLN A 17 -4.08 -19.94 -27.44
C GLN A 17 -2.68 -20.47 -27.14
N VAL A 18 -2.25 -21.51 -27.87
CA VAL A 18 -0.90 -22.07 -27.76
C VAL A 18 0.15 -21.04 -28.18
N LEU A 19 -0.09 -20.32 -29.29
CA LEU A 19 0.76 -19.23 -29.74
C LEU A 19 0.89 -18.12 -28.68
N ALA A 20 -0.25 -17.65 -28.14
CA ALA A 20 -0.25 -16.62 -27.10
C ALA A 20 0.43 -17.09 -25.81
N ALA A 21 0.21 -18.34 -25.41
CA ALA A 21 0.85 -18.95 -24.24
C ALA A 21 2.36 -19.08 -24.42
N PHE A 22 2.81 -19.43 -25.63
CA PHE A 22 4.23 -19.58 -25.93
C PHE A 22 5.02 -18.30 -25.66
N TRP A 23 4.52 -17.14 -26.10
CA TRP A 23 5.18 -15.85 -25.86
C TRP A 23 5.05 -15.33 -24.42
N GLN A 24 4.13 -15.87 -23.63
CA GLN A 24 3.92 -15.50 -22.22
C GLN A 24 4.40 -16.58 -21.24
N ARG A 25 5.18 -17.55 -21.72
CA ARG A 25 5.58 -18.71 -20.91
C ARG A 25 6.56 -18.37 -19.79
N TYR A 26 7.20 -17.21 -19.82
CA TYR A 26 8.09 -16.76 -18.75
C TYR A 26 7.58 -15.48 -18.09
N PRO A 27 7.83 -15.28 -16.78
CA PRO A 27 8.43 -16.25 -15.84
C PRO A 27 7.43 -17.35 -15.42
N ASN A 28 7.93 -18.57 -15.17
CA ASN A 28 7.13 -19.68 -14.63
C ASN A 28 7.95 -20.57 -13.67
N LEU A 29 7.25 -21.30 -12.78
CA LEU A 29 7.85 -22.13 -11.72
C LEU A 29 8.69 -23.32 -12.24
N TYR A 30 8.37 -23.84 -13.42
CA TYR A 30 9.05 -24.99 -14.03
C TYR A 30 10.34 -24.58 -14.77
N SER A 31 10.51 -23.28 -15.04
CA SER A 31 11.66 -22.72 -15.75
C SER A 31 12.33 -21.56 -15.01
N ALA A 32 12.42 -21.64 -13.68
CA ALA A 32 13.08 -20.62 -12.84
C ALA A 32 14.57 -20.37 -13.17
N HIS A 33 15.17 -21.24 -13.98
CA HIS A 33 16.53 -21.08 -14.49
C HIS A 33 16.65 -20.06 -15.63
N VAL A 34 15.54 -19.67 -16.28
CA VAL A 34 15.50 -18.59 -17.27
C VAL A 34 15.43 -17.26 -16.52
N LEU A 35 16.48 -16.44 -16.64
CA LEU A 35 16.64 -15.20 -15.89
C LEU A 35 16.00 -14.01 -16.62
N THR A 36 16.23 -13.90 -17.93
CA THR A 36 15.76 -12.80 -18.75
C THR A 36 15.34 -13.29 -20.14
N GLU A 37 14.40 -12.56 -20.74
CA GLU A 37 13.92 -12.74 -22.10
C GLU A 37 13.79 -11.34 -22.70
N ASP A 38 14.44 -11.11 -23.83
CA ASP A 38 14.43 -9.83 -24.55
C ASP A 38 14.10 -10.04 -26.03
N VAL A 39 13.44 -9.06 -26.65
CA VAL A 39 13.07 -9.09 -28.08
C VAL A 39 14.05 -8.23 -28.85
N LEU A 40 14.96 -8.87 -29.58
CA LEU A 40 15.96 -8.16 -30.38
C LEU A 40 15.37 -7.62 -31.69
N TYR A 41 14.40 -8.33 -32.26
CA TYR A 41 13.75 -7.94 -33.50
C TYR A 41 12.33 -8.49 -33.59
N ARG A 42 11.44 -7.69 -34.17
CA ARG A 42 10.10 -8.10 -34.57
C ARG A 42 9.66 -7.32 -35.80
N GLY A 43 9.14 -8.01 -36.80
CA GLY A 43 8.70 -7.39 -38.05
C GLY A 43 7.70 -8.27 -38.77
N VAL A 44 6.88 -7.67 -39.63
CA VAL A 44 5.93 -8.37 -40.49
C VAL A 44 6.46 -8.32 -41.91
N THR A 45 6.49 -9.46 -42.60
CA THR A 45 6.92 -9.53 -44.00
C THR A 45 5.81 -9.04 -44.94
N PRO A 46 6.12 -8.67 -46.20
CA PRO A 46 5.11 -8.38 -47.21
C PRO A 46 4.14 -9.54 -47.46
N SER A 47 4.57 -10.78 -47.18
CA SER A 47 3.75 -12.00 -47.24
C SER A 47 2.93 -12.24 -45.94
N ASN A 48 2.76 -11.24 -45.07
CA ASN A 48 2.00 -11.34 -43.82
C ASN A 48 2.51 -12.38 -42.81
N HIS A 49 3.80 -12.70 -42.83
CA HIS A 49 4.41 -13.53 -41.79
C HIS A 49 4.99 -12.65 -40.69
N LEU A 50 4.71 -12.98 -39.43
CA LEU A 50 5.35 -12.30 -38.30
C LEU A 50 6.66 -13.01 -37.96
N LEU A 51 7.76 -12.27 -38.11
CA LEU A 51 9.10 -12.69 -37.73
C LEU A 51 9.45 -12.10 -36.37
N SER A 52 10.02 -12.90 -35.47
CA SER A 52 10.56 -12.38 -34.21
C SER A 52 11.83 -13.12 -33.81
N ARG A 53 12.83 -12.35 -33.34
CA ARG A 53 14.07 -12.85 -32.74
C ARG A 53 14.15 -12.43 -31.29
N ARG A 54 14.40 -13.39 -30.41
CA ARG A 54 14.50 -13.19 -28.96
C ARG A 54 15.82 -13.72 -28.42
N LEU A 55 16.32 -13.06 -27.39
CA LEU A 55 17.49 -13.48 -26.63
C LEU A 55 17.05 -13.91 -25.22
N LEU A 56 17.36 -15.15 -24.86
CA LEU A 56 17.06 -15.71 -23.56
C LEU A 56 18.36 -15.94 -22.79
N THR A 57 18.41 -15.52 -21.54
CA THR A 57 19.51 -15.83 -20.63
C THR A 57 19.05 -16.87 -19.62
N LYS A 58 19.77 -17.98 -19.51
CA LYS A 58 19.47 -19.03 -18.53
C LYS A 58 20.68 -19.47 -17.73
N THR A 59 20.46 -19.95 -16.52
CA THR A 59 21.50 -20.57 -15.72
C THR A 59 21.57 -22.07 -16.01
N ASN A 60 22.78 -22.60 -16.15
CA ASN A 60 23.00 -24.03 -16.22
C ASN A 60 24.06 -24.44 -15.20
N ARG A 61 23.70 -25.31 -14.26
CA ARG A 61 24.69 -26.06 -13.49
C ARG A 61 25.30 -27.16 -14.36
N LEU A 62 26.62 -27.25 -14.34
CA LEU A 62 27.36 -28.35 -14.94
C LEU A 62 27.12 -29.62 -14.11
N PRO A 63 27.10 -30.81 -14.73
CA PRO A 63 27.13 -32.05 -13.97
C PRO A 63 28.47 -32.16 -13.22
N GLY A 64 28.48 -32.77 -12.03
CA GLY A 64 29.65 -32.77 -11.14
C GLY A 64 30.94 -33.34 -11.76
N TRP A 65 30.84 -34.30 -12.68
CA TRP A 65 32.00 -34.79 -13.44
C TRP A 65 32.61 -33.73 -14.38
N ALA A 66 31.78 -32.83 -14.91
CA ALA A 66 32.24 -31.75 -15.79
C ALA A 66 32.83 -30.58 -15.00
N GLU A 67 32.41 -30.37 -13.74
CA GLU A 67 33.04 -29.37 -12.86
C GLU A 67 34.49 -29.72 -12.51
N CYS A 68 34.84 -31.02 -12.53
CA CYS A 68 36.19 -31.51 -12.27
C CYS A 68 37.12 -31.38 -13.50
N ILE A 69 36.56 -31.40 -14.71
CA ILE A 69 37.32 -31.38 -15.99
C ILE A 69 37.38 -29.99 -16.60
N PHE A 70 36.35 -29.16 -16.41
CA PHE A 70 36.24 -27.83 -17.02
C PHE A 70 36.37 -26.74 -15.95
N LEU A 71 37.27 -25.77 -16.18
CA LEU A 71 37.54 -24.64 -15.28
C LEU A 71 36.25 -23.97 -14.77
N THR A 72 36.22 -23.71 -13.46
CA THR A 72 35.14 -23.05 -12.68
C THR A 72 34.76 -21.64 -13.17
N HIS A 73 35.49 -21.07 -14.14
CA HIS A 73 35.28 -19.76 -14.73
C HIS A 73 34.38 -19.74 -15.98
N MET A 74 33.90 -20.88 -16.47
CA MET A 74 32.86 -20.91 -17.51
C MET A 74 31.60 -20.21 -16.98
N ALA A 75 31.16 -19.14 -17.64
CA ALA A 75 30.01 -18.35 -17.22
C ALA A 75 28.81 -19.26 -16.92
N ARG A 76 28.23 -19.15 -15.72
CA ARG A 76 27.03 -19.90 -15.31
C ARG A 76 25.80 -19.57 -16.18
N ALA A 77 25.89 -18.52 -16.99
CA ALA A 77 24.85 -18.03 -17.88
C ALA A 77 25.04 -18.55 -19.31
N VAL A 78 24.00 -19.17 -19.86
CA VAL A 78 23.88 -19.60 -21.25
C VAL A 78 22.95 -18.65 -21.97
N TYR A 79 23.42 -18.11 -23.09
CA TYR A 79 22.63 -17.26 -23.99
C TYR A 79 22.02 -18.12 -25.08
N VAL A 80 20.71 -18.03 -25.27
CA VAL A 80 19.96 -18.78 -26.28
C VAL A 80 19.26 -17.79 -27.19
N LEU A 81 19.50 -17.91 -28.49
CA LEU A 81 18.74 -17.17 -29.49
C LEU A 81 17.53 -18.00 -29.90
N GLU A 82 16.38 -17.34 -30.04
CA GLU A 82 15.15 -17.93 -30.52
C GLU A 82 14.62 -17.10 -31.70
N ASP A 83 14.60 -17.72 -32.87
CA ASP A 83 13.91 -17.19 -34.04
C ASP A 83 12.53 -17.84 -34.14
N SER A 84 11.54 -17.06 -34.54
CA SER A 84 10.18 -17.52 -34.70
C SER A 84 9.48 -16.90 -35.90
N ILE A 85 8.64 -17.70 -36.54
CA ILE A 85 7.84 -17.33 -37.71
C ILE A 85 6.40 -17.77 -37.45
N VAL A 86 5.46 -16.84 -37.57
CA VAL A 86 4.03 -17.11 -37.49
C VAL A 86 3.40 -16.82 -38.85
N ASP A 87 2.68 -17.80 -39.39
CA ASP A 87 1.78 -17.63 -40.52
C ASP A 87 0.34 -17.76 -40.04
N LEU A 88 -0.42 -16.68 -40.21
CA LEU A 88 -1.83 -16.60 -39.82
C LEU A 88 -2.76 -17.24 -40.85
N HIS A 89 -2.33 -17.47 -42.09
CA HIS A 89 -3.19 -18.11 -43.10
C HIS A 89 -3.22 -19.62 -42.94
N THR A 90 -2.05 -20.21 -42.68
CA THR A 90 -1.91 -21.66 -42.49
C THR A 90 -2.03 -22.08 -41.03
N HIS A 91 -2.21 -21.13 -40.10
CA HIS A 91 -2.16 -21.36 -38.65
C HIS A 91 -0.94 -22.19 -38.24
N THR A 92 0.23 -21.74 -38.70
CA THR A 92 1.50 -22.39 -38.39
C THR A 92 2.42 -21.46 -37.64
N PHE A 93 3.07 -22.00 -36.61
CA PHE A 93 4.03 -21.29 -35.80
C PHE A 93 5.29 -22.14 -35.65
N THR A 94 6.41 -21.64 -36.15
CA THR A 94 7.68 -22.35 -36.10
C THR A 94 8.70 -21.58 -35.28
N THR A 95 9.50 -22.31 -34.52
CA THR A 95 10.58 -21.73 -33.70
C THR A 95 11.87 -22.50 -33.88
N LYS A 96 12.98 -21.77 -33.94
CA LYS A 96 14.33 -22.33 -33.96
C LYS A 96 15.14 -21.72 -32.82
N THR A 97 15.65 -22.56 -31.93
CA THR A 97 16.43 -22.16 -30.76
C THR A 97 17.84 -22.74 -30.81
N TRP A 98 18.84 -21.95 -30.41
CA TRP A 98 20.21 -22.44 -30.26
C TRP A 98 21.02 -21.64 -29.24
N ASN A 99 21.99 -22.29 -28.59
CA ASN A 99 22.90 -21.61 -27.69
C ASN A 99 24.00 -20.85 -28.46
N LEU A 100 24.27 -19.60 -28.05
CA LEU A 100 25.31 -18.73 -28.61
C LEU A 100 26.68 -19.01 -28.00
N ASN A 101 26.72 -19.31 -26.69
CA ASN A 101 27.94 -19.65 -25.96
C ASN A 101 27.96 -21.13 -25.56
N HIS A 102 29.13 -21.63 -25.16
CA HIS A 102 29.40 -23.05 -24.83
C HIS A 102 29.23 -24.03 -26.00
N ASN A 103 29.21 -23.56 -27.24
CA ASN A 103 29.07 -24.38 -28.46
C ASN A 103 30.20 -25.42 -28.62
N THR A 104 31.42 -25.13 -28.17
CA THR A 104 32.53 -26.10 -28.17
C THR A 104 32.24 -27.30 -27.28
N LEU A 105 31.68 -27.05 -26.09
CA LEU A 105 31.28 -28.10 -25.15
C LEU A 105 30.07 -28.86 -25.69
N MET A 106 28.98 -28.13 -25.95
CA MET A 106 27.73 -28.70 -26.46
C MET A 106 26.93 -27.64 -27.21
N MET A 107 26.64 -27.90 -28.47
CA MET A 107 25.69 -27.13 -29.26
C MET A 107 24.36 -27.88 -29.30
N VAL A 108 23.29 -27.18 -28.98
CA VAL A 108 21.92 -27.67 -29.04
C VAL A 108 21.15 -26.77 -30.00
N VAL A 109 20.62 -27.36 -31.07
CA VAL A 109 19.72 -26.69 -32.01
C VAL A 109 18.38 -27.39 -31.94
N GLU A 110 17.34 -26.69 -31.53
CA GLU A 110 15.97 -27.21 -31.48
C GLU A 110 15.09 -26.48 -32.50
N ARG A 111 14.18 -27.23 -33.12
CA ARG A 111 13.14 -26.73 -34.01
C ARG A 111 11.80 -27.26 -33.52
N CYS A 112 10.84 -26.38 -33.34
CA CYS A 112 9.46 -26.75 -33.04
C CYS A 112 8.54 -26.19 -34.14
N SER A 113 7.56 -26.99 -34.57
CA SER A 113 6.42 -26.56 -35.40
C SER A 113 5.14 -26.81 -34.62
N PHE A 114 4.31 -25.77 -34.53
CA PHE A 114 2.97 -25.81 -33.94
C PHE A 114 1.98 -25.55 -35.06
N GLU A 115 1.15 -26.54 -35.35
CA GLU A 115 0.20 -26.55 -36.46
C GLU A 115 -1.19 -26.82 -35.89
N GLU A 116 -2.21 -26.12 -36.39
CA GLU A 116 -3.59 -26.45 -36.03
C GLU A 116 -3.97 -27.82 -36.60
N ASP A 117 -4.56 -28.68 -35.77
CA ASP A 117 -5.12 -29.94 -36.26
C ASP A 117 -6.48 -29.65 -36.92
N HIS A 118 -6.65 -30.03 -38.19
CA HIS A 118 -7.92 -29.84 -38.90
C HIS A 118 -9.02 -30.81 -38.45
N SER A 119 -8.69 -31.86 -37.70
CA SER A 119 -9.63 -32.87 -37.22
C SER A 119 -10.17 -32.61 -35.81
N GLN A 120 -9.40 -31.90 -34.96
CA GLN A 120 -9.74 -31.62 -33.57
C GLN A 120 -9.29 -30.19 -33.21
N PRO A 121 -9.91 -29.50 -32.24
CA PRO A 121 -9.53 -28.13 -31.84
C PRO A 121 -8.22 -28.09 -31.03
N TRP A 122 -7.23 -28.88 -31.43
CA TRP A 122 -5.95 -29.10 -30.77
C TRP A 122 -4.83 -28.55 -31.63
N THR A 123 -3.68 -28.36 -31.00
CA THR A 123 -2.46 -27.93 -31.67
C THR A 123 -1.49 -29.09 -31.72
N LYS A 124 -1.13 -29.51 -32.92
CA LYS A 124 -0.10 -30.52 -33.14
C LYS A 124 1.28 -29.89 -33.01
N LEU A 125 2.12 -30.46 -32.16
CA LEU A 125 3.47 -29.99 -31.90
C LEU A 125 4.48 -31.02 -32.36
N ARG A 126 5.27 -30.65 -33.37
CA ARG A 126 6.42 -31.41 -33.86
C ARG A 126 7.70 -30.79 -33.35
N ARG A 127 8.52 -31.57 -32.65
CA ARG A 127 9.82 -31.12 -32.14
C ARG A 127 10.94 -31.95 -32.74
N GLY A 128 12.00 -31.27 -33.14
CA GLY A 128 13.26 -31.86 -33.53
C GLY A 128 14.42 -31.18 -32.81
N ALA A 129 15.39 -31.94 -32.31
CA ALA A 129 16.60 -31.38 -31.73
C ALA A 129 17.85 -32.09 -32.25
N CYS A 130 18.90 -31.31 -32.52
CA CYS A 130 20.22 -31.79 -32.87
C CYS A 130 21.22 -31.35 -31.81
N ILE A 131 21.96 -32.32 -31.27
CA ILE A 131 22.94 -32.09 -30.20
C ILE A 131 24.30 -32.54 -30.70
N SER A 132 25.26 -31.62 -30.70
CA SER A 132 26.63 -31.86 -31.12
C SER A 132 27.63 -31.34 -30.09
N SER A 133 28.86 -31.84 -30.15
CA SER A 133 29.97 -31.46 -29.27
C SER A 133 31.25 -31.49 -30.09
N ALA A 134 32.12 -30.50 -29.86
CA ALA A 134 33.42 -30.39 -30.52
C ALA A 134 34.59 -30.82 -29.60
N VAL A 135 34.29 -31.38 -28.42
CA VAL A 135 35.32 -31.85 -27.48
C VAL A 135 35.92 -33.17 -27.98
N TYR A 136 37.16 -33.11 -28.43
CA TYR A 136 37.91 -34.29 -28.88
C TYR A 136 37.99 -35.35 -27.77
N GLY A 137 37.74 -36.61 -28.11
CA GLY A 137 37.74 -37.73 -27.16
C GLY A 137 36.49 -37.87 -26.27
N LEU A 138 35.69 -36.81 -26.06
CA LEU A 138 34.49 -36.85 -25.19
C LEU A 138 33.17 -36.52 -25.92
N ALA A 139 33.19 -36.33 -27.24
CA ALA A 139 32.02 -35.90 -28.00
C ALA A 139 30.80 -36.83 -27.85
N ARG A 140 30.99 -38.16 -27.86
CA ARG A 140 29.89 -39.13 -27.73
C ARG A 140 29.22 -39.10 -26.34
N PRO A 141 29.95 -39.22 -25.22
CA PRO A 141 29.37 -39.08 -23.87
C PRO A 141 28.65 -37.73 -23.65
N ILE A 142 29.21 -36.63 -24.16
CA ILE A 142 28.58 -35.31 -24.01
C ILE A 142 27.28 -35.22 -24.80
N GLN A 143 27.21 -35.80 -26.00
CA GLN A 143 25.98 -35.84 -26.79
C GLN A 143 24.90 -36.71 -26.13
N GLU A 144 25.28 -37.84 -25.51
CA GLU A 144 24.36 -38.69 -24.74
C GLU A 144 23.79 -37.96 -23.52
N PHE A 145 24.69 -37.33 -22.75
CA PHE A 145 24.30 -36.51 -21.61
C PHE A 145 23.39 -35.36 -22.03
N GLY A 146 23.75 -34.66 -23.11
CA GLY A 146 22.98 -33.57 -23.69
C GLY A 146 21.57 -34.02 -24.09
N LEU A 147 21.47 -35.18 -24.76
CA LEU A 147 20.20 -35.76 -25.18
C LEU A 147 19.32 -36.14 -23.99
N ALA A 148 19.88 -36.79 -22.96
CA ALA A 148 19.14 -37.14 -21.75
C ALA A 148 18.63 -35.88 -21.02
N ARG A 149 19.48 -34.85 -20.91
CA ARG A 149 19.12 -33.57 -20.30
C ARG A 149 18.07 -32.81 -21.13
N PHE A 150 18.15 -32.88 -22.46
CA PHE A 150 17.16 -32.30 -23.35
C PHE A 150 15.77 -32.92 -23.12
N LYS A 151 15.67 -34.25 -23.10
CA LYS A 151 14.42 -34.97 -22.81
C LYS A 151 13.82 -34.57 -21.46
N SER A 152 14.62 -34.54 -20.39
CA SER A 152 14.13 -34.10 -19.07
C SER A 152 13.67 -32.63 -19.03
N ASN A 153 14.30 -31.76 -19.82
CA ASN A 153 13.91 -30.36 -19.92
C ASN A 153 12.66 -30.15 -20.77
N GLN A 154 12.38 -31.04 -21.73
CA GLN A 154 11.16 -31.00 -22.54
C GLN A 154 9.91 -31.12 -21.65
N ASP A 155 9.90 -32.06 -20.70
CA ASP A 155 8.78 -32.22 -19.78
C ASP A 155 8.52 -30.96 -18.95
N LYS A 156 9.60 -30.30 -18.50
CA LYS A 156 9.51 -29.03 -17.76
C LYS A 156 9.04 -27.89 -18.64
N ALA A 157 9.50 -27.83 -19.90
CA ALA A 157 9.08 -26.83 -20.87
C ALA A 157 7.59 -26.99 -21.22
N MET A 158 7.10 -28.23 -21.35
CA MET A 158 5.68 -28.52 -21.55
C MET A 158 4.85 -28.10 -20.35
N LYS A 159 5.25 -28.43 -19.11
CA LYS A 159 4.59 -27.94 -17.90
C LYS A 159 4.57 -26.41 -17.80
N GLY A 160 5.64 -25.74 -18.22
CA GLY A 160 5.71 -24.29 -18.30
C GLY A 160 4.72 -23.69 -19.31
N LEU A 161 4.57 -24.34 -20.47
CA LEU A 161 3.60 -23.95 -21.50
C LEU A 161 2.15 -24.21 -21.04
N GLU A 162 1.87 -25.37 -20.44
CA GLU A 162 0.57 -25.70 -19.83
C GLU A 162 0.20 -24.72 -18.71
N TYR A 163 1.18 -24.33 -17.89
CA TYR A 163 0.99 -23.29 -16.88
C TYR A 163 0.57 -21.96 -17.52
N ALA A 164 1.23 -21.54 -18.61
CA ALA A 164 0.87 -20.32 -19.34
C ALA A 164 -0.51 -20.43 -20.00
N LEU A 165 -0.83 -21.58 -20.60
CA LEU A 165 -2.15 -21.88 -21.15
C LEU A 165 -3.24 -21.79 -20.08
N SER A 166 -3.03 -22.39 -18.90
CA SER A 166 -3.98 -22.34 -17.80
C SER A 166 -4.24 -20.89 -17.33
N LYS A 167 -3.22 -20.03 -17.37
CA LYS A 167 -3.35 -18.60 -17.02
C LYS A 167 -4.16 -17.84 -18.07
N ILE A 168 -3.93 -18.12 -19.35
CA ILE A 168 -4.70 -17.53 -20.46
C ILE A 168 -6.14 -18.03 -20.43
N GLN A 169 -6.38 -19.33 -20.27
CA GLN A 169 -7.71 -19.90 -20.14
C GLN A 169 -8.43 -19.35 -18.92
N LYS A 170 -7.79 -19.24 -17.75
CA LYS A 170 -8.37 -18.59 -16.57
C LYS A 170 -8.74 -17.14 -16.87
N ARG A 171 -7.89 -16.39 -17.58
CA ARG A 171 -8.17 -15.00 -18.00
C ARG A 171 -9.33 -14.94 -18.99
N LEU A 172 -9.36 -15.77 -20.02
CA LEU A 172 -10.44 -15.87 -21.00
C LEU A 172 -11.76 -16.30 -20.35
N LEU A 173 -11.71 -17.23 -19.40
CA LEU A 173 -12.85 -17.62 -18.57
C LEU A 173 -13.31 -16.43 -17.74
N THR A 174 -12.40 -15.67 -17.13
CA THR A 174 -12.74 -14.41 -16.43
C THR A 174 -13.36 -13.38 -17.38
N THR A 175 -12.90 -13.27 -18.64
CA THR A 175 -13.47 -12.36 -19.65
C THR A 175 -14.82 -12.85 -20.19
N ALA A 176 -15.02 -14.15 -20.36
CA ALA A 176 -16.28 -14.75 -20.78
C ALA A 176 -17.35 -14.70 -19.68
N ILE A 177 -16.95 -14.93 -18.43
CA ILE A 177 -17.75 -14.73 -17.21
C ILE A 177 -18.08 -13.23 -17.02
N ALA A 178 -17.24 -12.31 -17.49
CA ALA A 178 -17.53 -10.88 -17.53
C ALA A 178 -18.60 -10.48 -18.56
N HIS A 179 -18.83 -11.29 -19.60
CA HIS A 179 -19.90 -11.10 -20.57
C HIS A 179 -21.19 -11.91 -20.28
N GLY A 180 -21.11 -12.95 -19.43
CA GLY A 180 -22.24 -13.73 -18.96
C GLY A 180 -22.33 -13.73 -17.42
N ASN A 181 -23.06 -12.76 -16.86
CA ASN A 181 -23.63 -12.80 -15.51
C ASN A 181 -22.72 -12.82 -14.25
N SER A 182 -21.41 -12.51 -14.30
CA SER A 182 -20.61 -12.38 -13.05
C SER A 182 -19.65 -11.19 -12.98
N SER A 183 -20.05 -10.03 -13.47
CA SER A 183 -19.20 -8.84 -13.67
C SER A 183 -18.96 -7.92 -12.44
N TRP A 184 -19.50 -8.22 -11.26
CA TRP A 184 -19.39 -7.30 -10.10
C TRP A 184 -18.11 -7.47 -9.28
N LEU A 185 -17.68 -8.71 -8.99
CA LEU A 185 -16.54 -8.97 -8.09
C LEU A 185 -15.18 -8.70 -8.75
N ALA A 186 -15.06 -8.91 -10.07
CA ALA A 186 -13.79 -8.76 -10.79
C ALA A 186 -13.30 -7.30 -10.96
N CYS A 187 -14.20 -6.32 -10.81
CA CYS A 187 -13.87 -4.90 -11.01
C CYS A 187 -12.92 -4.34 -9.91
N PHE A 188 -13.04 -4.84 -8.68
CA PHE A 188 -12.32 -4.33 -7.51
C PHE A 188 -10.81 -4.62 -7.50
N HIS A 189 -10.41 -5.69 -8.20
CA HIS A 189 -9.11 -6.33 -7.99
C HIS A 189 -8.03 -5.94 -9.01
N HIS A 190 -8.37 -5.09 -9.99
CA HIS A 190 -7.43 -4.71 -11.05
C HIS A 190 -6.41 -3.63 -10.66
N ASP A 191 -6.52 -3.04 -9.45
CA ASP A 191 -5.78 -1.83 -9.08
C ASP A 191 -5.14 -1.86 -7.68
N ASP A 192 -4.96 -3.05 -7.12
CA ASP A 192 -4.27 -3.25 -5.84
C ASP A 192 -2.86 -2.64 -5.84
N ALA A 193 -2.18 -2.61 -6.99
CA ALA A 193 -0.88 -1.97 -7.15
C ALA A 193 -0.89 -0.46 -6.90
N PHE A 194 -1.95 0.27 -7.30
CA PHE A 194 -2.09 1.68 -6.97
C PHE A 194 -2.35 1.87 -5.48
N LYS A 195 -3.33 1.11 -4.95
CA LYS A 195 -3.71 1.12 -3.53
C LYS A 195 -2.50 0.90 -2.61
N TYR A 196 -1.73 -0.16 -2.86
CA TYR A 196 -0.58 -0.52 -2.02
C TYR A 196 0.54 0.52 -2.12
N ARG A 197 0.82 1.04 -3.32
CA ARG A 197 1.84 2.10 -3.49
C ARG A 197 1.45 3.38 -2.77
N ALA A 198 0.21 3.84 -2.93
CA ALA A 198 -0.28 5.05 -2.29
C ALA A 198 -0.24 4.92 -0.75
N TYR A 199 -0.77 3.83 -0.20
CA TYR A 199 -0.73 3.61 1.25
C TYR A 199 0.68 3.46 1.80
N THR A 200 1.55 2.73 1.11
CA THR A 200 2.95 2.57 1.53
C THR A 200 3.65 3.92 1.56
N PHE A 201 3.57 4.68 0.47
CA PHE A 201 4.18 6.01 0.38
C PHE A 201 3.68 6.95 1.48
N THR A 202 2.36 7.05 1.66
CA THR A 202 1.78 7.90 2.68
C THR A 202 2.17 7.45 4.10
N TYR A 203 2.03 6.17 4.45
CA TYR A 203 2.28 5.72 5.81
C TYR A 203 3.76 5.73 6.19
N VAL A 204 4.69 5.54 5.24
CA VAL A 204 6.14 5.75 5.48
C VAL A 204 6.44 7.19 5.89
N LEU A 205 5.77 8.17 5.26
CA LEU A 205 5.95 9.59 5.59
C LEU A 205 5.24 9.97 6.89
N LEU A 206 4.00 9.48 7.09
CA LEU A 206 3.20 9.85 8.26
C LEU A 206 3.71 9.21 9.54
N PHE A 207 4.12 7.94 9.52
CA PHE A 207 4.42 7.18 10.74
C PHE A 207 5.49 7.84 11.62
N PRO A 208 6.69 8.20 11.13
CA PRO A 208 7.73 8.77 11.97
C PRO A 208 7.27 10.10 12.62
N VAL A 209 6.64 10.96 11.84
CA VAL A 209 6.21 12.29 12.32
C VAL A 209 5.05 12.16 13.30
N ALA A 210 4.02 11.41 12.94
CA ALA A 210 2.84 11.22 13.79
C ALA A 210 3.21 10.51 15.10
N PHE A 211 4.04 9.47 15.04
CA PHE A 211 4.50 8.75 16.22
C PHE A 211 5.34 9.65 17.13
N LEU A 212 6.43 10.23 16.62
CA LEU A 212 7.35 11.03 17.45
C LEU A 212 6.65 12.25 18.05
N CYS A 213 5.90 13.03 17.25
CA CYS A 213 5.28 14.25 17.73
C CYS A 213 4.16 13.97 18.75
N ASN A 214 3.30 12.98 18.49
CA ASN A 214 2.18 12.72 19.40
C ASN A 214 2.63 11.97 20.66
N VAL A 215 3.57 11.02 20.57
CA VAL A 215 4.13 10.36 21.77
C VAL A 215 4.91 11.36 22.61
N ALA A 216 5.72 12.23 22.00
CA ALA A 216 6.40 13.29 22.75
C ALA A 216 5.40 14.25 23.41
N ALA A 217 4.32 14.64 22.72
CA ALA A 217 3.28 15.47 23.30
C ALA A 217 2.61 14.78 24.51
N VAL A 218 2.25 13.50 24.38
CA VAL A 218 1.71 12.68 25.47
C VAL A 218 2.69 12.64 26.64
N ALA A 219 3.97 12.35 26.40
CA ALA A 219 5.01 12.32 27.43
C ALA A 219 5.13 13.67 28.15
N VAL A 220 5.18 14.78 27.41
CA VAL A 220 5.21 16.14 27.98
C VAL A 220 3.97 16.40 28.84
N PHE A 221 2.78 16.01 28.38
CA PHE A 221 1.55 16.19 29.14
C PHE A 221 1.44 15.30 30.40
N PHE A 222 2.10 14.14 30.43
CA PHE A 222 2.18 13.27 31.61
C PHE A 222 3.24 13.74 32.61
N LEU A 223 4.45 14.03 32.14
CA LEU A 223 5.54 14.53 32.99
C LEU A 223 5.20 15.87 33.64
N GLN A 224 4.34 16.66 33.01
CA GLN A 224 3.90 17.96 33.50
C GLN A 224 2.46 17.92 34.01
N SER A 225 1.99 16.74 34.45
CA SER A 225 0.62 16.53 34.96
C SER A 225 0.25 17.53 36.08
N HIS A 226 1.21 17.90 36.93
CA HIS A 226 1.04 18.88 38.00
C HIS A 226 0.76 20.32 37.51
N ARG A 227 0.97 20.63 36.22
CA ARG A 227 0.66 21.93 35.59
C ARG A 227 -0.59 21.89 34.68
N ARG A 228 -1.43 20.83 34.78
CA ARG A 228 -2.68 20.65 33.99
C ARG A 228 -3.79 21.62 34.42
N ASN A 229 -3.65 22.90 34.09
CA ASN A 229 -4.55 23.93 34.63
C ASN A 229 -5.65 24.39 33.65
N SER A 230 -5.85 23.75 32.49
CA SER A 230 -6.89 24.21 31.54
C SER A 230 -7.62 23.08 30.81
N ALA A 231 -8.91 23.29 30.58
CA ALA A 231 -9.76 22.40 29.78
C ALA A 231 -9.20 22.14 28.37
N SER A 232 -8.67 23.16 27.67
CA SER A 232 -8.07 22.95 26.35
C SER A 232 -6.88 21.98 26.39
N CYS A 233 -6.06 22.01 27.46
CA CYS A 233 -4.94 21.09 27.65
C CYS A 233 -5.42 19.63 27.75
N VAL A 234 -6.50 19.38 28.50
CA VAL A 234 -7.11 18.05 28.61
C VAL A 234 -7.54 17.51 27.25
N ILE A 235 -8.17 18.34 26.42
CA ILE A 235 -8.63 17.90 25.09
C ILE A 235 -7.44 17.61 24.16
N MET A 236 -6.43 18.48 24.14
CA MET A 236 -5.23 18.24 23.32
C MET A 236 -4.47 16.99 23.75
N MET A 237 -4.43 16.69 25.05
CA MET A 237 -3.81 15.46 25.53
C MET A 237 -4.56 14.22 25.03
N ASN A 238 -5.90 14.26 25.04
CA ASN A 238 -6.72 13.17 24.50
C ASN A 238 -6.57 13.04 22.97
N LEU A 239 -6.43 14.17 22.26
CA LEU A 239 -6.14 14.17 20.82
C LEU A 239 -4.77 13.53 20.54
N ALA A 240 -3.73 13.90 21.29
CA ALA A 240 -2.40 13.30 21.18
C ALA A 240 -2.38 11.81 21.55
N LEU A 241 -3.17 11.41 22.55
CA LEU A 241 -3.34 10.00 22.91
C LEU A 241 -3.99 9.20 21.77
N SER A 242 -5.03 9.76 21.15
CA SER A 242 -5.70 9.16 20.00
C SER A 242 -4.76 9.01 18.80
N ASP A 243 -4.05 10.07 18.42
CA ASP A 243 -3.12 10.07 17.29
C ASP A 243 -1.89 9.18 17.55
N GLY A 244 -1.37 9.16 18.78
CA GLY A 244 -0.27 8.27 19.17
C GLY A 244 -0.69 6.79 19.10
N SER A 245 -1.90 6.47 19.58
CA SER A 245 -2.46 5.12 19.53
C SER A 245 -2.69 4.64 18.09
N PHE A 246 -3.19 5.51 17.21
CA PHE A 246 -3.32 5.20 15.79
C PHE A 246 -1.96 5.01 15.11
N SER A 247 -0.99 5.86 15.42
CA SER A 247 0.36 5.79 14.85
C SER A 247 1.04 4.44 15.15
N LEU A 248 0.79 3.85 16.32
CA LEU A 248 1.25 2.50 16.68
C LEU A 248 0.70 1.38 15.77
N THR A 249 -0.42 1.60 15.10
CA THR A 249 -1.02 0.62 14.18
C THR A 249 -0.45 0.69 12.77
N LEU A 250 0.22 1.79 12.41
CA LEU A 250 0.76 2.02 11.06
C LEU A 250 1.88 1.03 10.65
N PRO A 251 2.81 0.60 11.53
CA PRO A 251 3.81 -0.40 11.18
C PRO A 251 3.22 -1.73 10.69
N LEU A 252 2.12 -2.19 11.29
CA LEU A 252 1.42 -3.42 10.87
C LEU A 252 0.81 -3.24 9.48
N ARG A 253 0.23 -2.08 9.19
CA ARG A 253 -0.29 -1.73 7.86
C ARG A 253 0.83 -1.66 6.83
N LEU A 254 1.97 -1.06 7.17
CA LEU A 254 3.14 -0.99 6.30
C LEU A 254 3.67 -2.39 5.98
N ALA A 255 3.84 -3.25 6.99
CA ALA A 255 4.27 -4.63 6.80
C ALA A 255 3.32 -5.40 5.87
N TYR A 256 2.00 -5.21 6.02
CA TYR A 256 0.99 -5.77 5.12
C TYR A 256 1.19 -5.34 3.66
N TYR A 257 1.38 -4.04 3.39
CA TYR A 257 1.56 -3.56 2.02
C TYR A 257 2.92 -3.92 1.41
N PHE A 258 3.99 -3.95 2.20
CA PHE A 258 5.30 -4.42 1.74
C PHE A 258 5.29 -5.92 1.37
N MET A 259 4.46 -6.73 2.03
CA MET A 259 4.31 -8.16 1.71
C MET A 259 3.29 -8.43 0.59
N GLY A 260 3.02 -7.46 -0.30
CA GLY A 260 2.09 -7.65 -1.42
C GLY A 260 0.63 -7.81 -0.97
N GLY A 261 0.28 -7.30 0.20
CA GLY A 261 -1.04 -7.41 0.81
C GLY A 261 -1.34 -8.78 1.39
N VAL A 262 -0.33 -9.56 1.81
CA VAL A 262 -0.55 -10.82 2.53
C VAL A 262 -0.48 -10.56 4.03
N TRP A 263 -1.56 -10.84 4.76
CA TRP A 263 -1.61 -10.66 6.21
C TRP A 263 -1.07 -11.90 6.93
N LYS A 264 0.09 -11.77 7.57
CA LYS A 264 0.75 -12.87 8.32
C LYS A 264 0.58 -12.79 9.84
N PHE A 265 -0.08 -11.75 10.34
CA PHE A 265 -0.26 -11.54 11.77
C PHE A 265 -1.56 -12.21 12.26
N PRO A 266 -1.74 -12.40 13.57
CA PRO A 266 -3.02 -12.82 14.13
C PRO A 266 -4.22 -11.99 13.67
N ASP A 267 -5.38 -12.63 13.58
CA ASP A 267 -6.63 -12.01 13.14
C ASP A 267 -7.06 -10.81 14.01
N TRP A 268 -6.87 -10.92 15.33
CA TRP A 268 -7.22 -9.84 16.27
C TRP A 268 -6.46 -8.54 16.00
N LEU A 269 -5.23 -8.61 15.47
CA LEU A 269 -4.47 -7.42 15.08
C LEU A 269 -5.07 -6.74 13.84
N CYS A 270 -5.59 -7.50 12.88
CA CYS A 270 -6.28 -6.94 11.71
C CYS A 270 -7.50 -6.14 12.17
N ARG A 271 -8.34 -6.75 13.01
CA ARG A 271 -9.53 -6.11 13.61
C ARG A 271 -9.16 -4.85 14.39
N LEU A 272 -8.12 -4.93 15.22
CA LEU A 272 -7.62 -3.79 16.00
C LEU A 272 -7.13 -2.65 15.09
N CYS A 273 -6.43 -2.95 13.99
CA CYS A 273 -5.98 -1.95 13.04
C CYS A 273 -7.14 -1.25 12.33
N VAL A 274 -8.21 -1.97 11.97
CA VAL A 274 -9.42 -1.37 11.37
C VAL A 274 -10.14 -0.50 12.39
N TYR A 275 -10.43 -1.07 13.57
CA TYR A 275 -11.10 -0.38 14.67
C TYR A 275 -10.36 0.89 15.11
N GLY A 276 -9.03 0.79 15.32
CA GLY A 276 -8.19 1.89 15.76
C GLY A 276 -8.19 3.08 14.80
N PHE A 277 -8.32 2.86 13.49
CA PHE A 277 -8.47 3.95 12.52
C PHE A 277 -9.77 4.72 12.69
N TYR A 278 -10.92 4.03 12.81
CA TYR A 278 -12.20 4.71 13.00
C TYR A 278 -12.29 5.39 14.36
N VAL A 279 -11.76 4.76 15.42
CA VAL A 279 -11.67 5.40 16.74
C VAL A 279 -10.85 6.67 16.65
N ASN A 280 -9.69 6.65 15.98
CA ASN A 280 -8.87 7.85 15.82
C ASN A 280 -9.58 8.94 15.02
N LEU A 281 -10.16 8.58 13.89
CA LEU A 281 -10.88 9.51 13.02
C LEU A 281 -11.99 10.25 13.80
N TYR A 282 -12.87 9.52 14.47
CA TYR A 282 -14.03 10.12 15.15
C TYR A 282 -13.70 10.79 16.47
N THR A 283 -12.74 10.26 17.26
CA THR A 283 -12.26 10.98 18.44
C THR A 283 -11.57 12.28 18.06
N SER A 284 -10.79 12.30 16.97
CA SER A 284 -10.16 13.53 16.45
C SER A 284 -11.21 14.57 16.08
N ILE A 285 -12.23 14.20 15.29
CA ILE A 285 -13.32 15.09 14.91
C ILE A 285 -14.02 15.68 16.15
N LEU A 286 -14.41 14.84 17.10
CA LEU A 286 -15.15 15.29 18.30
C LEU A 286 -14.29 16.15 19.24
N PHE A 287 -13.00 15.85 19.39
CA PHE A 287 -12.08 16.68 20.17
C PHE A 287 -11.82 18.05 19.53
N LEU A 288 -11.71 18.12 18.20
CA LEU A 288 -11.62 19.39 17.48
C LEU A 288 -12.92 20.21 17.58
N THR A 289 -14.09 19.54 17.56
CA THR A 289 -15.37 20.20 17.83
C THR A 289 -15.43 20.73 19.26
N LEU A 290 -15.01 19.95 20.26
CA LEU A 290 -14.99 20.37 21.66
C LEU A 290 -14.03 21.55 21.88
N LEU A 291 -12.86 21.55 21.25
CA LEU A 291 -11.94 22.70 21.24
C LEU A 291 -12.61 23.94 20.63
N SER A 292 -13.34 23.79 19.53
CA SER A 292 -14.07 24.88 18.87
C SER A 292 -15.17 25.45 19.77
N VAL A 293 -15.95 24.60 20.44
CA VAL A 293 -16.99 24.99 21.40
C VAL A 293 -16.39 25.72 22.60
N LEU A 294 -15.34 25.16 23.22
CA LEU A 294 -14.64 25.83 24.33
C LEU A 294 -14.14 27.21 23.91
N ARG A 295 -13.63 27.33 22.68
CA ARG A 295 -13.09 28.60 22.20
C ARG A 295 -14.16 29.64 21.94
N TRP A 296 -15.28 29.23 21.37
CA TRP A 296 -16.45 30.07 21.23
C TRP A 296 -16.99 30.52 22.60
N LEU A 297 -17.13 29.60 23.57
CA LEU A 297 -17.57 29.93 24.94
C LEU A 297 -16.65 30.94 25.62
N ALA A 298 -15.32 30.75 25.51
CA ALA A 298 -14.33 31.65 26.10
C ALA A 298 -14.46 33.10 25.63
N VAL A 299 -14.86 33.32 24.37
CA VAL A 299 -14.96 34.67 23.77
C VAL A 299 -16.36 35.27 23.92
N SER A 300 -17.39 34.44 23.73
CA SER A 300 -18.79 34.87 23.68
C SER A 300 -19.44 34.93 25.05
N LYS A 301 -19.11 34.01 25.97
CA LYS A 301 -19.76 33.83 27.28
C LYS A 301 -18.72 33.50 28.38
N PRO A 302 -17.83 34.46 28.73
CA PRO A 302 -16.68 34.20 29.61
C PRO A 302 -17.05 33.72 31.02
N LEU A 303 -18.17 34.18 31.59
CA LEU A 303 -18.65 33.72 32.91
C LEU A 303 -19.07 32.24 32.88
N ARG A 304 -19.81 31.82 31.83
CA ARG A 304 -20.14 30.39 31.62
C ARG A 304 -18.91 29.55 31.33
N HIS A 305 -17.94 30.10 30.58
CA HIS A 305 -16.67 29.40 30.34
C HIS A 305 -15.94 29.14 31.67
N ARG A 306 -15.89 30.12 32.59
CA ARG A 306 -15.23 29.95 33.90
C ARG A 306 -15.84 28.82 34.73
N SER A 307 -17.16 28.62 34.69
CA SER A 307 -17.83 27.57 35.44
C SER A 307 -17.85 26.20 34.73
N LEU A 308 -17.93 26.17 33.39
CA LEU A 308 -18.05 24.94 32.62
C LEU A 308 -16.70 24.33 32.19
N ALA A 309 -15.72 25.16 31.83
CA ALA A 309 -14.45 24.72 31.25
C ALA A 309 -13.40 24.36 32.32
N THR A 310 -13.79 23.55 33.31
CA THR A 310 -12.87 23.02 34.32
C THR A 310 -12.18 21.74 33.81
N PRO A 311 -10.93 21.45 34.21
CA PRO A 311 -10.23 20.24 33.80
C PRO A 311 -11.00 18.95 34.12
N THR A 312 -11.62 18.88 35.30
CA THR A 312 -12.40 17.71 35.75
C THR A 312 -13.62 17.47 34.88
N ARG A 313 -14.45 18.50 34.66
CA ARG A 313 -15.64 18.39 33.79
C ARG A 313 -15.25 18.05 32.36
N THR A 314 -14.16 18.65 31.86
CA THR A 314 -13.65 18.35 30.52
C THR A 314 -13.15 16.92 30.41
N SER A 315 -12.51 16.39 31.45
CA SER A 315 -12.05 14.99 31.47
C SER A 315 -13.22 14.01 31.43
N LEU A 316 -14.31 14.30 32.14
CA LEU A 316 -15.55 13.51 32.08
C LEU A 316 -16.18 13.54 30.68
N VAL A 317 -16.21 14.72 30.03
CA VAL A 317 -16.68 14.84 28.64
C VAL A 317 -15.77 14.05 27.69
N CYS A 318 -14.45 14.13 27.85
CA CYS A 318 -13.51 13.36 27.03
C CYS A 318 -13.69 11.85 27.24
N LEU A 319 -13.91 11.39 28.47
CA LEU A 319 -14.23 9.98 28.75
C LEU A 319 -15.54 9.57 28.05
N GLY A 320 -16.58 10.42 28.09
CA GLY A 320 -17.82 10.19 27.36
C GLY A 320 -17.61 10.09 25.85
N VAL A 321 -16.75 10.92 25.27
CA VAL A 321 -16.36 10.83 23.85
C VAL A 321 -15.67 9.49 23.56
N TRP A 322 -14.73 9.07 24.40
CA TRP A 322 -14.05 7.77 24.24
C TRP A 322 -15.02 6.59 24.30
N LEU A 323 -15.92 6.59 25.28
CA LEU A 323 -16.94 5.54 25.42
C LEU A 323 -17.89 5.53 24.22
N PHE A 324 -18.41 6.70 23.84
CA PHE A 324 -19.30 6.82 22.68
C PHE A 324 -18.63 6.32 21.40
N VAL A 325 -17.44 6.83 21.06
CA VAL A 325 -16.74 6.45 19.82
C VAL A 325 -16.29 4.99 19.87
N GLY A 326 -15.81 4.51 21.02
CA GLY A 326 -15.38 3.13 21.18
C GLY A 326 -16.53 2.15 20.97
N VAL A 327 -17.68 2.40 21.62
CA VAL A 327 -18.88 1.57 21.46
C VAL A 327 -19.44 1.69 20.03
N SER A 328 -19.57 2.89 19.48
CA SER A 328 -20.12 3.08 18.13
C SER A 328 -19.23 2.50 17.03
N SER A 329 -17.92 2.40 17.27
CA SER A 329 -16.95 1.82 16.32
C SER A 329 -16.74 0.31 16.54
N ALA A 330 -17.25 -0.27 17.63
CA ALA A 330 -17.10 -1.69 17.94
C ALA A 330 -17.57 -2.65 16.82
N PRO A 331 -18.59 -2.34 15.99
CA PRO A 331 -18.94 -3.18 14.85
C PRO A 331 -17.79 -3.45 13.88
N PHE A 332 -16.79 -2.56 13.78
CA PHE A 332 -15.61 -2.78 12.95
C PHE A 332 -14.66 -3.88 13.48
N LEU A 333 -14.83 -4.34 14.72
CA LEU A 333 -14.12 -5.51 15.26
C LEU A 333 -14.72 -6.83 14.77
N SER A 334 -15.90 -6.81 14.14
CA SER A 334 -16.56 -8.04 13.66
C SER A 334 -15.95 -8.60 12.37
N HIS A 335 -15.21 -7.79 11.60
CA HIS A 335 -14.59 -8.18 10.34
C HIS A 335 -13.07 -8.19 10.49
N GLY A 336 -12.48 -9.36 10.24
CA GLY A 336 -11.05 -9.60 10.40
C GLY A 336 -10.37 -9.97 9.09
N VAL A 337 -9.51 -10.99 9.15
CA VAL A 337 -8.78 -11.55 8.03
C VAL A 337 -9.72 -12.39 7.17
N GLU A 338 -9.68 -12.15 5.86
CA GLU A 338 -10.49 -12.83 4.87
C GLU A 338 -9.61 -13.52 3.83
N MET A 339 -10.04 -14.68 3.33
CA MET A 339 -9.29 -15.43 2.32
C MET A 339 -9.67 -14.99 0.91
N ARG A 340 -8.72 -14.46 0.15
CA ARG A 340 -8.90 -14.05 -1.26
C ARG A 340 -7.86 -14.73 -2.14
N ASP A 341 -8.32 -15.50 -3.14
CA ASP A 341 -7.44 -16.27 -4.02
C ASP A 341 -6.47 -17.20 -3.26
N GLY A 342 -6.91 -17.74 -2.11
CA GLY A 342 -6.08 -18.58 -1.24
C GLY A 342 -5.06 -17.81 -0.38
N LEU A 343 -5.07 -16.48 -0.39
CA LEU A 343 -4.19 -15.63 0.42
C LEU A 343 -4.96 -14.90 1.53
N PRO A 344 -4.43 -14.83 2.76
CA PRO A 344 -5.05 -14.06 3.84
C PRO A 344 -4.90 -12.55 3.59
N ARG A 345 -6.03 -11.84 3.52
CA ARG A 345 -6.12 -10.38 3.31
C ARG A 345 -6.72 -9.70 4.53
N CYS A 346 -6.36 -8.44 4.74
CA CYS A 346 -6.93 -7.57 5.77
C CYS A 346 -7.33 -6.24 5.13
N PHE A 347 -8.24 -5.49 5.76
CA PHE A 347 -8.75 -4.18 5.28
C PHE A 347 -9.66 -4.24 4.04
N GLU A 348 -10.15 -5.42 3.65
CA GLU A 348 -11.00 -5.62 2.49
C GLU A 348 -12.29 -6.35 2.90
N PRO A 349 -13.50 -5.78 2.65
CA PRO A 349 -14.75 -6.52 2.82
C PRO A 349 -14.93 -7.55 1.69
N SER A 350 -15.36 -8.77 2.03
CA SER A 350 -15.33 -9.90 1.09
C SER A 350 -16.70 -10.40 0.64
N SER A 351 -17.78 -10.09 1.38
CA SER A 351 -19.14 -10.56 1.07
C SER A 351 -20.12 -9.41 0.81
N PRO A 352 -21.16 -9.59 -0.04
CA PRO A 352 -22.18 -8.56 -0.27
C PRO A 352 -22.82 -8.04 1.03
N SER A 353 -23.11 -8.93 1.97
CA SER A 353 -23.64 -8.58 3.30
C SER A 353 -22.66 -7.75 4.14
N SER A 354 -21.35 -7.96 4.00
CA SER A 354 -20.34 -7.12 4.65
C SER A 354 -20.34 -5.70 4.10
N TRP A 355 -20.51 -5.55 2.78
CA TRP A 355 -20.58 -4.24 2.12
C TRP A 355 -21.81 -3.44 2.55
N GLU A 356 -22.97 -4.09 2.61
CA GLU A 356 -24.22 -3.45 3.05
C GLU A 356 -24.14 -3.01 4.52
N ARG A 357 -23.59 -3.87 5.40
CA ARG A 357 -23.37 -3.49 6.80
C ARG A 357 -22.43 -2.29 6.92
N VAL A 358 -21.32 -2.29 6.16
CA VAL A 358 -20.37 -1.18 6.14
C VAL A 358 -21.01 0.10 5.58
N LEU A 359 -21.91 0.00 4.59
CA LEU A 359 -22.67 1.13 4.06
C LEU A 359 -23.57 1.76 5.15
N ILE A 360 -24.34 0.93 5.86
CA ILE A 360 -25.22 1.40 6.94
C ILE A 360 -24.41 2.09 8.03
N LEU A 361 -23.34 1.43 8.51
CA LEU A 361 -22.43 2.00 9.50
C LEU A 361 -21.81 3.31 9.02
N ASN A 362 -21.43 3.39 7.74
CA ASN A 362 -20.90 4.61 7.14
C ASN A 362 -21.93 5.75 7.18
N TYR A 363 -23.20 5.52 6.82
CA TYR A 363 -24.21 6.59 6.88
C TYR A 363 -24.47 7.08 8.30
N VAL A 364 -24.62 6.15 9.26
CA VAL A 364 -24.75 6.51 10.68
C VAL A 364 -23.55 7.35 11.13
N ALA A 365 -22.35 6.93 10.77
CA ALA A 365 -21.13 7.60 11.17
C ALA A 365 -20.89 8.93 10.42
N VAL A 366 -21.42 9.10 9.21
CA VAL A 366 -21.44 10.40 8.50
C VAL A 366 -22.37 11.38 9.22
N VAL A 367 -23.57 10.95 9.58
CA VAL A 367 -24.54 11.83 10.25
C VAL A 367 -24.04 12.21 11.65
N LEU A 368 -23.74 11.22 12.48
CA LEU A 368 -23.40 11.42 13.89
C LEU A 368 -21.94 11.85 14.08
N GLY A 369 -21.03 11.23 13.33
CA GLY A 369 -19.59 11.40 13.50
C GLY A 369 -18.97 12.50 12.63
N PHE A 370 -19.67 13.04 11.64
CA PHE A 370 -19.13 14.10 10.77
C PHE A 370 -20.05 15.32 10.61
N LEU A 371 -21.28 15.16 10.13
CA LEU A 371 -22.17 16.29 9.81
C LEU A 371 -22.54 17.10 11.06
N LEU A 372 -22.96 16.45 12.15
CA LEU A 372 -23.26 17.14 13.41
C LEU A 372 -22.03 17.90 13.98
N PRO A 373 -20.84 17.28 14.10
CA PRO A 373 -19.60 17.98 14.45
C PRO A 373 -19.24 19.15 13.54
N PHE A 374 -19.36 18.96 12.22
CA PHE A 374 -19.04 19.96 11.21
C PHE A 374 -19.96 21.18 11.30
N LEU A 375 -21.27 20.96 11.37
CA LEU A 375 -22.26 22.03 11.57
C LEU A 375 -22.02 22.78 12.88
N THR A 376 -21.70 22.06 13.95
CA THR A 376 -21.37 22.66 15.25
C THR A 376 -20.16 23.59 15.15
N ILE A 377 -19.11 23.17 14.43
CA ILE A 377 -17.92 23.99 14.19
C ILE A 377 -18.26 25.24 13.39
N ILE A 378 -19.02 25.09 12.29
CA ILE A 378 -19.47 26.24 11.48
C ILE A 378 -20.22 27.24 12.34
N ILE A 379 -21.20 26.79 13.14
CA ILE A 379 -21.98 27.66 14.01
C ILE A 379 -21.08 28.34 15.05
N CYS A 380 -20.19 27.59 15.72
CA CYS A 380 -19.27 28.13 16.72
C CYS A 380 -18.38 29.21 16.13
N TYR A 381 -17.82 28.99 14.94
CA TYR A 381 -16.89 29.91 14.31
C TYR A 381 -17.57 31.10 13.65
N SER A 382 -18.75 30.93 13.05
CA SER A 382 -19.57 32.06 12.58
C SER A 382 -19.90 33.01 13.73
N ARG A 383 -20.38 32.48 14.87
CA ARG A 383 -20.68 33.27 16.07
C ARG A 383 -19.44 33.90 16.68
N LEU A 384 -18.30 33.20 16.66
CA LEU A 384 -17.01 33.69 17.13
C LEU A 384 -16.51 34.87 16.28
N ILE A 385 -16.55 34.73 14.94
CA ILE A 385 -16.14 35.76 14.00
C ILE A 385 -17.03 37.00 14.16
N GLN A 386 -18.36 36.84 14.11
CA GLN A 386 -19.30 37.93 14.35
C GLN A 386 -18.99 38.70 15.63
N ARG A 387 -18.75 37.99 16.75
CA ARG A 387 -18.44 38.63 18.03
C ARG A 387 -17.09 39.36 18.03
N LEU A 388 -16.10 38.85 17.31
CA LEU A 388 -14.79 39.49 17.17
C LEU A 388 -14.87 40.73 16.26
N THR A 389 -15.67 40.71 15.19
CA THR A 389 -15.84 41.83 14.26
C THR A 389 -16.63 42.98 14.90
N VAL A 390 -17.77 42.70 15.53
CA VAL A 390 -18.60 43.71 16.22
C VAL A 390 -17.80 44.41 17.33
N ARG A 391 -17.06 43.65 18.14
CA ARG A 391 -16.20 44.23 19.20
C ARG A 391 -15.00 45.02 18.67
N SER A 392 -14.61 44.82 17.40
CA SER A 392 -13.53 45.59 16.77
C SER A 392 -14.06 46.91 16.20
N SER A 393 -15.32 46.94 15.74
CA SER A 393 -16.01 48.16 15.27
C SER A 393 -16.36 49.12 16.42
N ILE A 394 -16.79 48.62 17.59
CA ILE A 394 -17.23 49.45 18.73
C ILE A 394 -16.06 50.08 19.53
N HIS A 395 -14.83 49.55 19.43
CA HIS A 395 -13.67 50.01 20.20
C HIS A 395 -12.55 50.54 19.29
N GLY A 396 -12.91 51.35 18.29
CA GLY A 396 -11.99 51.93 17.31
C GLY A 396 -10.67 52.39 17.94
N ASN A 397 -9.56 51.79 17.49
CA ASN A 397 -8.15 52.14 17.75
C ASN A 397 -7.66 52.48 19.17
N SER A 398 -8.47 52.44 20.22
CA SER A 398 -8.05 52.73 21.58
C SER A 398 -7.31 51.52 22.17
N SER A 399 -5.98 51.64 22.31
CA SER A 399 -5.07 50.84 23.14
C SER A 399 -5.55 49.40 23.42
N SER A 400 -5.71 48.59 22.35
CA SER A 400 -6.16 47.21 22.51
C SER A 400 -5.15 46.46 23.38
N SER A 401 -5.55 46.04 24.58
CA SER A 401 -4.66 45.33 25.50
C SER A 401 -3.97 44.16 24.77
N SER A 402 -2.66 44.02 24.95
CA SER A 402 -1.84 42.98 24.28
C SER A 402 -2.45 41.57 24.44
N ALA A 403 -3.13 41.33 25.56
CA ALA A 403 -3.90 40.11 25.84
C ALA A 403 -5.08 39.88 24.89
N ARG A 404 -5.85 40.92 24.53
CA ARG A 404 -7.03 40.82 23.64
C ARG A 404 -6.63 40.55 22.19
N ARG A 405 -5.59 41.24 21.68
CA ARG A 405 -5.01 40.99 20.35
C ARG A 405 -4.42 39.58 20.24
N ARG A 406 -3.76 39.11 21.31
CA ARG A 406 -3.25 37.72 21.42
C ARG A 406 -4.37 36.69 21.42
N ASN A 407 -5.45 36.92 22.17
CA ASN A 407 -6.60 36.01 22.23
C ASN A 407 -7.28 35.87 20.86
N ARG A 408 -7.43 36.98 20.13
CA ARG A 408 -7.93 37.02 18.75
C ARG A 408 -7.06 36.21 17.80
N ARG A 409 -5.73 36.43 17.79
CA ARG A 409 -4.79 35.66 16.95
C ARG A 409 -4.86 34.16 17.21
N ARG A 410 -4.90 33.75 18.49
CA ARG A 410 -5.04 32.33 18.88
C ARG A 410 -6.35 31.73 18.37
N SER A 411 -7.45 32.47 18.46
CA SER A 411 -8.75 32.03 17.96
C SER A 411 -8.78 31.91 16.44
N VAL A 412 -8.23 32.89 15.71
CA VAL A 412 -8.11 32.82 14.24
C VAL A 412 -7.26 31.62 13.82
N HIS A 413 -6.11 31.41 14.47
CA HIS A 413 -5.25 30.27 14.17
C HIS A 413 -5.94 28.92 14.42
N LEU A 414 -6.69 28.80 15.52
CA LEU A 414 -7.47 27.59 15.80
C LEU A 414 -8.57 27.38 14.74
N VAL A 415 -9.29 28.45 14.36
CA VAL A 415 -10.29 28.41 13.28
C VAL A 415 -9.66 27.93 11.98
N THR A 416 -8.58 28.57 11.54
CA THR A 416 -7.88 28.22 10.31
C THR A 416 -7.43 26.77 10.31
N MET A 417 -6.75 26.31 11.38
CA MET A 417 -6.26 24.93 11.45
C MET A 417 -7.40 23.91 11.45
N VAL A 418 -8.43 24.11 12.27
CA VAL A 418 -9.60 23.20 12.31
C VAL A 418 -10.31 23.18 10.95
N THR A 419 -10.56 24.35 10.34
CA THR A 419 -11.20 24.41 9.02
C THR A 419 -10.37 23.69 7.95
N VAL A 420 -9.05 23.89 7.93
CA VAL A 420 -8.14 23.19 7.00
C VAL A 420 -8.21 21.67 7.23
N THR A 421 -8.14 21.18 8.47
CA THR A 421 -8.26 19.75 8.77
C THR A 421 -9.60 19.17 8.29
N PHE A 422 -10.72 19.87 8.52
CA PHE A 422 -12.02 19.39 8.06
C PHE A 422 -12.14 19.36 6.54
N LEU A 423 -11.72 20.43 5.85
CA LEU A 423 -11.86 20.53 4.40
C LEU A 423 -10.92 19.60 3.64
N PHE A 424 -9.69 19.39 4.14
CA PHE A 424 -8.68 18.63 3.42
C PHE A 424 -8.53 17.19 3.94
N CYS A 425 -8.76 16.91 5.22
CA CYS A 425 -8.57 15.57 5.79
C CYS A 425 -9.89 14.79 5.90
N PHE A 426 -10.94 15.39 6.46
CA PHE A 426 -12.16 14.64 6.81
C PHE A 426 -13.26 14.66 5.76
N LEU A 427 -13.62 15.84 5.25
CA LEU A 427 -14.70 16.02 4.27
C LEU A 427 -14.49 15.16 3.01
N PRO A 428 -13.31 15.14 2.37
CA PRO A 428 -13.10 14.36 1.15
C PRO A 428 -13.30 12.88 1.42
N TYR A 429 -12.81 12.37 2.56
CA TYR A 429 -12.98 10.98 2.96
C TYR A 429 -14.45 10.62 3.13
N HIS A 430 -15.21 11.38 3.92
CA HIS A 430 -16.62 11.04 4.17
C HIS A 430 -17.48 11.10 2.90
N VAL A 431 -17.25 12.07 2.02
CA VAL A 431 -17.98 12.19 0.75
C VAL A 431 -17.66 11.03 -0.18
N ILE A 432 -16.36 10.81 -0.45
CA ILE A 432 -15.92 9.81 -1.43
C ILE A 432 -16.15 8.39 -0.91
N ARG A 433 -15.95 8.13 0.39
CA ARG A 433 -16.24 6.83 1.01
C ARG A 433 -17.72 6.48 0.92
N SER A 434 -18.60 7.43 1.18
CA SER A 434 -20.05 7.23 1.08
C SER A 434 -20.47 6.97 -0.36
N LEU A 435 -19.97 7.78 -1.30
CA LEU A 435 -20.27 7.61 -2.71
C LEU A 435 -19.76 6.26 -3.24
N HIS A 436 -18.54 5.86 -2.87
CA HIS A 436 -17.99 4.56 -3.21
C HIS A 436 -18.83 3.41 -2.65
N LEU A 437 -19.15 3.42 -1.34
CA LEU A 437 -19.95 2.36 -0.73
C LEU A 437 -21.35 2.27 -1.36
N HIS A 438 -21.96 3.42 -1.66
CA HIS A 438 -23.24 3.46 -2.35
C HIS A 438 -23.11 2.89 -3.77
N ALA A 439 -22.11 3.31 -4.54
CA ALA A 439 -21.86 2.80 -5.89
C ALA A 439 -21.59 1.28 -5.92
N VAL A 440 -20.90 0.74 -4.90
CA VAL A 440 -20.69 -0.70 -4.72
C VAL A 440 -22.03 -1.42 -4.54
N CYS A 441 -22.84 -1.00 -3.58
CA CYS A 441 -24.09 -1.69 -3.24
C CYS A 441 -25.16 -1.53 -4.32
N SER A 442 -25.20 -0.35 -4.95
CA SER A 442 -26.09 -0.01 -6.07
C SER A 442 -25.58 -0.51 -7.42
N LYS A 443 -24.45 -1.24 -7.46
CA LYS A 443 -23.93 -1.88 -8.67
C LYS A 443 -23.78 -0.89 -9.84
N TRP A 444 -22.95 0.15 -9.65
CA TRP A 444 -22.64 1.14 -10.69
C TRP A 444 -21.57 0.66 -11.67
N SER A 445 -21.46 1.26 -12.86
CA SER A 445 -20.52 0.79 -13.89
C SER A 445 -19.07 0.66 -13.40
N CYS A 446 -18.35 -0.36 -13.89
CA CYS A 446 -17.02 -0.71 -13.39
C CYS A 446 -16.00 0.44 -13.48
N GLY A 447 -16.04 1.24 -14.56
CA GLY A 447 -15.15 2.41 -14.69
C GLY A 447 -15.34 3.44 -13.57
N VAL A 448 -16.58 3.68 -13.14
CA VAL A 448 -16.90 4.60 -12.05
C VAL A 448 -16.46 4.02 -10.71
N LEU A 449 -16.72 2.73 -10.49
CA LEU A 449 -16.34 2.02 -9.28
C LEU A 449 -14.81 2.04 -9.05
N LEU A 450 -14.04 1.79 -10.12
CA LEU A 450 -12.58 1.86 -10.09
C LEU A 450 -12.08 3.29 -9.79
N ALA A 451 -12.67 4.30 -10.41
CA ALA A 451 -12.33 5.70 -10.15
C ALA A 451 -12.62 6.08 -8.69
N LEU A 452 -13.77 5.67 -8.16
CA LEU A 452 -14.14 5.90 -6.77
C LEU A 452 -13.23 5.14 -5.80
N GLN A 453 -12.82 3.91 -6.11
CA GLN A 453 -11.87 3.15 -5.29
C GLN A 453 -10.53 3.89 -5.19
N ARG A 454 -9.98 4.38 -6.32
CA ARG A 454 -8.77 5.21 -6.33
C ARG A 454 -8.94 6.49 -5.50
N ALA A 455 -10.09 7.15 -5.64
CA ALA A 455 -10.39 8.34 -4.86
C ALA A 455 -10.51 8.04 -3.36
N VAL A 456 -11.09 6.90 -2.96
CA VAL A 456 -11.12 6.44 -1.55
C VAL A 456 -9.72 6.24 -1.01
N VAL A 457 -8.80 5.66 -1.79
CA VAL A 457 -7.40 5.49 -1.38
C VAL A 457 -6.75 6.83 -1.06
N VAL A 458 -6.87 7.80 -1.98
CA VAL A 458 -6.30 9.15 -1.80
C VAL A 458 -6.93 9.85 -0.60
N THR A 459 -8.25 9.85 -0.50
CA THR A 459 -8.95 10.53 0.60
C THR A 459 -8.73 9.87 1.96
N LEU A 460 -8.52 8.55 2.02
CA LEU A 460 -8.10 7.86 3.24
C LEU A 460 -6.69 8.29 3.67
N CYS A 461 -5.76 8.47 2.73
CA CYS A 461 -4.43 9.02 3.00
C CYS A 461 -4.52 10.44 3.58
N LEU A 462 -5.41 11.27 3.04
CA LEU A 462 -5.67 12.61 3.57
C LEU A 462 -6.27 12.55 4.98
N ALA A 463 -7.24 11.68 5.23
CA ALA A 463 -7.82 11.49 6.56
C ALA A 463 -6.78 11.03 7.59
N ALA A 464 -5.88 10.11 7.23
CA ALA A 464 -4.79 9.67 8.10
C ALA A 464 -3.77 10.79 8.38
N SER A 465 -3.63 11.76 7.48
CA SER A 465 -2.70 12.89 7.63
C SER A 465 -3.10 13.86 8.76
N ASN A 466 -4.34 13.79 9.25
CA ASN A 466 -4.81 14.52 10.44
C ASN A 466 -3.83 14.41 11.63
N SER A 467 -3.30 13.21 11.88
CA SER A 467 -2.41 12.95 13.02
C SER A 467 -1.07 13.68 12.95
N VAL A 468 -0.69 14.20 11.78
CA VAL A 468 0.50 15.05 11.59
C VAL A 468 0.16 16.54 11.67
N VAL A 469 -1.08 16.92 11.36
CA VAL A 469 -1.55 18.31 11.46
C VAL A 469 -1.78 18.70 12.92
N ASN A 470 -2.27 17.79 13.76
CA ASN A 470 -2.60 18.06 15.17
C ASN A 470 -1.42 18.52 16.05
N PRO A 471 -0.18 18.02 15.90
CA PRO A 471 1.00 18.59 16.55
C PRO A 471 1.18 20.11 16.38
N LEU A 472 0.81 20.68 15.23
CA LEU A 472 0.82 22.13 15.02
C LEU A 472 -0.19 22.84 15.94
N LEU A 473 -1.36 22.22 16.18
CA LEU A 473 -2.32 22.73 17.15
C LEU A 473 -1.73 22.79 18.56
N TYR A 474 -0.95 21.79 18.98
CA TYR A 474 -0.32 21.79 20.31
C TYR A 474 0.66 22.95 20.46
N TYR A 475 1.52 23.13 19.45
CA TYR A 475 2.54 24.18 19.43
C TYR A 475 1.95 25.60 19.45
N TYR A 476 0.97 25.86 18.60
CA TYR A 476 0.43 27.21 18.43
C TYR A 476 -0.70 27.56 19.41
N SER A 477 -1.45 26.56 19.90
CA SER A 477 -2.57 26.85 20.78
C SER A 477 -2.12 27.08 22.22
N THR A 478 -1.04 26.50 22.74
CA THR A 478 -0.73 26.64 24.18
C THR A 478 0.60 27.33 24.42
N ARG A 479 0.55 28.54 25.00
CA ARG A 479 1.76 29.22 25.54
C ARG A 479 2.50 28.32 26.53
N THR A 480 1.76 27.59 27.35
CA THR A 480 2.28 26.58 28.28
C THR A 480 3.03 25.50 27.53
N PHE A 481 2.47 24.87 26.49
CA PHE A 481 3.18 23.85 25.70
C PHE A 481 4.43 24.40 24.99
N ARG A 482 4.36 25.60 24.39
CA ARG A 482 5.52 26.22 23.74
C ARG A 482 6.64 26.58 24.73
N ASN A 483 6.29 27.11 25.90
CA ASN A 483 7.26 27.39 26.96
C ASN A 483 7.80 26.08 27.54
N ASN A 484 6.93 25.09 27.78
CA ASN A 484 7.29 23.80 28.32
C ASN A 484 8.16 22.96 27.37
N MET A 485 7.97 23.05 26.04
CA MET A 485 8.88 22.43 25.08
C MET A 485 10.22 23.15 25.03
N ARG A 486 10.25 24.49 25.20
CA ARG A 486 11.51 25.22 25.36
C ARG A 486 12.23 24.83 26.66
N ASP A 487 11.49 24.64 27.74
CA ASP A 487 12.02 24.20 29.04
C ASP A 487 12.46 22.72 29.01
N ALA A 488 11.74 21.86 28.31
CA ALA A 488 12.14 20.46 28.07
C ALA A 488 13.39 20.37 27.18
N HIS A 489 13.46 21.19 26.13
CA HIS A 489 14.62 21.28 25.26
C HIS A 489 15.84 21.86 26.00
N SER A 490 15.65 22.89 26.84
CA SER A 490 16.74 23.45 27.64
C SER A 490 17.23 22.49 28.72
N SER A 491 16.34 21.70 29.34
CA SER A 491 16.72 20.66 30.31
C SER A 491 17.42 19.46 29.65
N LEU A 492 17.01 19.06 28.44
CA LEU A 492 17.72 18.04 27.65
C LEU A 492 19.10 18.54 27.19
N LEU A 493 19.22 19.82 26.81
CA LEU A 493 20.49 20.44 26.47
C LEU A 493 21.40 20.66 27.69
N SER A 494 20.84 21.02 28.86
CA SER A 494 21.61 21.15 30.10
C SER A 494 22.06 19.79 30.64
N SER A 495 21.27 18.74 30.44
CA SER A 495 21.67 17.35 30.73
C SER A 495 22.82 16.87 29.84
N ARG A 496 22.95 17.38 28.61
CA ARG A 496 24.11 17.12 27.72
C ARG A 496 25.31 18.03 28.01
N GLY A 497 25.11 19.22 28.58
CA GLY A 497 26.20 20.15 28.93
C GLY A 497 26.75 19.99 30.36
N GLY A 498 25.99 19.36 31.27
CA GLY A 498 26.34 19.21 32.68
C GLY A 498 27.31 18.05 33.00
N SER A 499 27.52 17.12 32.08
CA SER A 499 28.42 15.97 32.31
C SER A 499 29.88 16.22 31.92
N LEU A 500 30.22 17.35 31.29
CA LEU A 500 31.57 17.64 30.78
C LEU A 500 32.29 18.81 31.47
N ARG A 501 31.63 19.53 32.40
CA ARG A 501 32.23 20.69 33.08
C ARG A 501 32.54 20.50 34.57
N THR A 502 32.07 19.42 35.19
CA THR A 502 32.34 19.12 36.62
C THR A 502 33.57 18.25 36.86
N GLY A 503 34.26 17.79 35.81
CA GLY A 503 35.48 16.98 35.91
C GLY A 503 36.82 17.73 35.82
N LEU A 504 36.83 19.03 35.46
CA LEU A 504 38.07 19.77 35.14
C LEU A 504 38.43 20.88 36.15
N SER A 505 37.65 21.07 37.22
CA SER A 505 37.94 22.08 38.26
C SER A 505 38.50 21.50 39.58
N LEU A 506 38.66 20.18 39.70
CA LEU A 506 39.10 19.52 40.95
C LEU A 506 40.49 18.85 40.85
N ARG A 507 41.24 19.06 39.76
CA ARG A 507 42.58 18.44 39.57
C ARG A 507 43.73 19.44 39.44
N ARG A 508 43.67 20.58 40.15
CA ARG A 508 44.79 21.54 40.22
C ARG A 508 45.08 22.11 41.62
N ARG A 509 44.73 21.35 42.66
CA ARG A 509 45.26 21.53 44.03
C ARG A 509 45.59 20.14 44.58
N ASN A 510 46.83 19.73 44.36
CA ASN A 510 47.62 18.75 45.11
C ASN A 510 48.61 18.05 44.17
N THR A 511 49.73 18.71 43.94
CA THR A 511 51.06 18.09 43.78
C THR A 511 52.10 19.21 43.87
N THR A 512 52.93 19.10 44.91
CA THR A 512 54.21 19.79 45.19
C THR A 512 54.22 21.30 45.31
#